data_AF-F9W429-F1
#
_entry.id   AF-F9W429-F1
#
_cell.length_a   1.000
_cell.length_b   1.000
_cell.length_c   1.000
_cell.angle_alpha   90.00
_cell.angle_beta   90.00
_cell.angle_gamma   90.00
#
_symmetry.space_group_name_H-M   'P 1'
#
loop_
_entity.id
_entity.type
_entity.pdbx_description
1 polymer ?
#
loop_
_entity_poly.entity_id
_entity_poly.type
_entity_poly.pdbx_seq_one_letter_code
_entity_poly.pdbx_strand_id
1 'polypeptide(L)'
;MKRSAKGADALNEAVTRGIRMAAKRTVQRGKGVAPPFWTPELTKLDKMVQECRNERKRDALIRWRTEVLVDTAMGRWKEHLSKLSTMDSASWNLVKSIYAPRPLTSPVLVVDGHSLTKRPQAQALAKMYMARSTKAPHAPEMRIPSTRRSTFRPITEAELDVALRELSSGTAPGDDEIYCEELKELRRVAKKCVLRLFDCSLFTGLLPSRWKLGIIVPLLKPNKPAGSMASFRPITLTSILCTFL
;
A
#
# COMPACT_ATOMS: atom_id res chain seq x y z
N MET A 1 -6.46 -31.81 20.28
CA MET A 1 -7.35 -30.84 19.61
C MET A 1 -6.49 -29.77 18.92
N LYS A 2 -6.31 -29.86 17.60
CA LYS A 2 -5.68 -28.80 16.79
C LYS A 2 -6.67 -27.63 16.75
N ARG A 3 -6.44 -26.55 17.51
CA ARG A 3 -7.18 -25.30 17.29
C ARG A 3 -6.72 -24.77 15.95
N SER A 4 -7.61 -24.85 14.96
CA SER A 4 -7.27 -24.56 13.56
C SER A 4 -6.99 -23.06 13.38
N ALA A 5 -5.95 -22.73 12.62
CA ALA A 5 -5.65 -21.37 12.15
C ALA A 5 -6.88 -20.67 11.52
N LYS A 6 -7.89 -21.45 11.06
CA LYS A 6 -9.22 -20.96 10.65
C LYS A 6 -9.86 -19.97 11.62
N GLY A 7 -9.68 -20.14 12.93
CA GLY A 7 -10.31 -19.28 13.93
C GLY A 7 -9.75 -17.85 13.93
N ALA A 8 -8.42 -17.72 13.90
CA ALA A 8 -7.74 -16.43 13.85
C ALA A 8 -7.95 -15.75 12.48
N ASP A 9 -7.94 -16.53 11.40
CA ASP A 9 -8.20 -16.03 10.04
C ASP A 9 -9.62 -15.48 9.88
N ALA A 10 -10.64 -16.22 10.31
CA ALA A 10 -12.03 -15.77 10.23
C ALA A 10 -12.28 -14.51 11.08
N LEU A 11 -11.65 -14.42 12.26
CA LEU A 11 -11.74 -13.25 13.11
C LEU A 11 -11.03 -12.04 12.48
N ASN A 12 -9.82 -12.24 11.93
CA ASN A 12 -9.09 -11.20 11.22
C ASN A 12 -9.89 -10.68 10.03
N GLU A 13 -10.45 -11.56 9.21
CA GLU A 13 -11.30 -11.14 8.10
C GLU A 13 -12.50 -10.31 8.54
N ALA A 14 -13.19 -10.72 9.61
CA ALA A 14 -14.31 -9.96 10.14
C ALA A 14 -13.89 -8.58 10.65
N VAL A 15 -12.74 -8.51 11.34
CA VAL A 15 -12.15 -7.25 11.82
C VAL A 15 -11.77 -6.36 10.64
N THR A 16 -11.00 -6.84 9.66
CA THR A 16 -10.60 -6.09 8.46
C THR A 16 -11.82 -5.57 7.70
N ARG A 17 -12.87 -6.39 7.51
CA ARG A 17 -14.12 -5.94 6.87
C ARG A 17 -14.80 -4.85 7.68
N GLY A 18 -14.90 -5.02 8.99
CA GLY A 18 -15.49 -4.04 9.90
C GLY A 18 -14.77 -2.69 9.87
N ILE A 19 -13.43 -2.71 9.92
CA ILE A 19 -12.57 -1.51 9.84
C ILE A 19 -12.82 -0.79 8.53
N ARG A 20 -12.75 -1.49 7.38
CA ARG A 20 -12.99 -0.90 6.06
C ARG A 20 -14.40 -0.30 5.92
N MET A 21 -15.41 -0.96 6.46
CA MET A 21 -16.79 -0.44 6.44
C MET A 21 -16.94 0.81 7.30
N ALA A 22 -16.29 0.85 8.46
CA ALA A 22 -16.28 2.02 9.34
C ALA A 22 -15.51 3.18 8.71
N ALA A 23 -14.31 2.92 8.20
CA ALA A 23 -13.46 3.92 7.56
C ALA A 23 -14.15 4.60 6.38
N LYS A 24 -14.86 3.85 5.52
CA LYS A 24 -15.67 4.43 4.44
C LYS A 24 -16.72 5.43 4.91
N ARG A 25 -17.18 5.34 6.17
CA ARG A 25 -18.19 6.23 6.76
C ARG A 25 -17.58 7.38 7.55
N THR A 26 -16.44 7.16 8.21
CA THR A 26 -15.85 8.09 9.19
C THR A 26 -14.62 8.83 8.68
N VAL A 27 -13.75 8.15 7.93
CA VAL A 27 -12.59 8.77 7.32
C VAL A 27 -13.08 9.47 6.07
N GLN A 28 -13.22 10.80 6.15
CA GLN A 28 -13.29 11.59 4.94
C GLN A 28 -12.01 11.25 4.17
N ARG A 29 -12.13 10.53 3.03
CA ARG A 29 -11.05 10.53 2.04
C ARG A 29 -10.71 12.01 1.90
N GLY A 30 -9.51 12.40 2.34
CA GLY A 30 -9.09 13.79 2.29
C GLY A 30 -9.52 14.29 0.93
N LYS A 31 -10.20 15.45 0.88
CA LYS A 31 -10.65 16.03 -0.39
C LYS A 31 -9.40 16.13 -1.23
N GLY A 32 -9.11 15.08 -1.99
CA GLY A 32 -8.13 15.10 -3.05
C GLY A 32 -8.74 16.17 -3.90
N VAL A 33 -8.16 17.37 -3.85
CA VAL A 33 -8.50 18.41 -4.80
C VAL A 33 -8.33 17.67 -6.11
N ALA A 34 -9.47 17.40 -6.75
CA ALA A 34 -9.46 16.60 -7.95
C ALA A 34 -8.42 17.28 -8.83
N PRO A 35 -7.47 16.52 -9.41
CA PRO A 35 -6.38 17.12 -10.17
C PRO A 35 -6.98 18.20 -11.06
N PRO A 36 -6.39 19.38 -11.21
CA PRO A 36 -7.10 20.54 -11.75
C PRO A 36 -7.85 20.21 -13.04
N PHE A 37 -7.28 19.36 -13.90
CA PHE A 37 -7.85 18.81 -15.14
C PHE A 37 -9.04 17.83 -15.00
N TRP A 38 -9.50 17.52 -13.80
CA TRP A 38 -10.61 16.60 -13.55
C TRP A 38 -11.95 17.34 -13.63
N THR A 39 -12.75 17.01 -14.63
CA THR A 39 -14.01 17.70 -14.96
C THR A 39 -15.24 16.94 -14.46
N PRO A 40 -16.42 17.59 -14.40
CA PRO A 40 -17.69 16.90 -14.14
C PRO A 40 -17.96 15.77 -15.15
N GLU A 41 -17.54 15.95 -16.41
CA GLU A 41 -17.62 14.93 -17.45
C GLU A 41 -16.78 13.69 -17.11
N LEU A 42 -15.52 13.87 -16.70
CA LEU A 42 -14.67 12.77 -16.23
C LEU A 42 -15.25 12.05 -15.01
N THR A 43 -15.90 12.79 -14.12
CA THR A 43 -16.59 12.22 -12.95
C THR A 43 -17.77 11.33 -13.37
N LYS A 44 -18.56 11.78 -14.35
CA LYS A 44 -19.66 10.99 -14.92
C LYS A 44 -19.14 9.72 -15.59
N LEU A 45 -18.07 9.83 -16.38
CA LEU A 45 -17.42 8.69 -17.03
C LEU A 45 -16.85 7.69 -16.03
N ASP A 46 -16.19 8.17 -14.98
CA ASP A 46 -15.65 7.31 -13.92
C ASP A 46 -16.77 6.53 -13.21
N LYS A 47 -17.88 7.19 -12.88
CA LYS A 47 -19.05 6.53 -12.31
C LYS A 47 -19.63 5.46 -13.25
N MET A 48 -19.73 5.76 -14.56
CA MET A 48 -20.17 4.78 -15.56
C MET A 48 -19.24 3.58 -15.65
N VAL A 49 -17.92 3.77 -15.55
CA VAL A 49 -16.93 2.67 -15.52
C VAL A 49 -17.14 1.78 -14.28
N GLN A 50 -17.32 2.38 -13.10
CA GLN A 50 -17.51 1.65 -11.84
C GLN A 50 -18.82 0.85 -11.82
N GLU A 51 -19.89 1.40 -12.36
CA GLU A 51 -21.22 0.77 -12.40
C GLU A 51 -21.36 -0.26 -13.55
N CYS A 52 -20.50 -0.19 -14.57
CA CYS A 52 -20.58 -1.07 -15.73
C CYS A 52 -20.19 -2.51 -15.35
N ARG A 53 -21.13 -3.46 -15.47
CA ARG A 53 -20.89 -4.90 -15.21
C ARG A 53 -20.29 -5.66 -16.40
N ASN A 54 -20.50 -5.17 -17.62
CA ASN A 54 -20.03 -5.84 -18.83
C ASN A 54 -18.58 -5.43 -19.15
N GLU A 55 -17.67 -6.40 -19.22
CA GLU A 55 -16.23 -6.15 -19.40
C GLU A 55 -15.90 -5.39 -20.67
N ARG A 56 -16.43 -5.80 -21.83
CA ARG A 56 -16.14 -5.14 -23.12
C ARG A 56 -16.61 -3.68 -23.13
N LYS A 57 -17.78 -3.42 -22.55
CA LYS A 57 -18.32 -2.05 -22.41
C LYS A 57 -17.49 -1.24 -21.42
N ARG A 58 -17.07 -1.85 -20.30
CA ARG A 58 -16.19 -1.21 -19.32
C ARG A 58 -14.86 -0.81 -19.93
N ASP A 59 -14.24 -1.68 -20.74
CA ASP A 59 -12.97 -1.38 -21.41
C ASP A 59 -13.09 -0.24 -22.41
N ALA A 60 -14.20 -0.19 -23.16
CA ALA A 60 -14.48 0.94 -24.05
C ALA A 60 -14.65 2.25 -23.26
N LEU A 61 -15.37 2.22 -22.14
CA LEU A 61 -15.52 3.38 -21.26
C LEU A 61 -14.19 3.81 -20.62
N ILE A 62 -13.32 2.86 -20.26
CA ILE A 62 -11.97 3.16 -19.74
C ILE A 62 -11.14 3.87 -20.80
N ARG A 63 -11.13 3.38 -22.05
CA ARG A 63 -10.41 4.03 -23.16
C ARG A 63 -10.92 5.45 -23.38
N TRP A 64 -12.24 5.62 -23.48
CA TRP A 64 -12.84 6.94 -23.68
C TRP A 64 -12.54 7.90 -22.52
N ARG A 65 -12.65 7.45 -21.27
CA ARG A 65 -12.26 8.24 -20.10
C ARG A 65 -10.79 8.67 -20.18
N THR A 66 -9.90 7.78 -20.62
CA THR A 66 -8.48 8.10 -20.80
C THR A 66 -8.27 9.14 -21.90
N GLU A 67 -8.96 9.05 -23.03
CA GLU A 67 -8.91 10.05 -24.11
C GLU A 67 -9.35 11.43 -23.62
N VAL A 68 -10.53 11.53 -23.01
CA VAL A 68 -11.05 12.79 -22.45
C VAL A 68 -10.10 13.39 -21.42
N LEU A 69 -9.47 12.54 -20.60
CA LEU A 69 -8.50 12.98 -19.60
C LEU A 69 -7.24 13.57 -20.25
N VAL A 70 -6.71 12.91 -21.28
CA VAL A 70 -5.54 13.38 -22.04
C VAL A 70 -5.86 14.71 -22.73
N ASP A 71 -6.99 14.80 -23.43
CA ASP A 71 -7.39 16.01 -24.15
C ASP A 71 -7.61 17.19 -23.20
N THR A 72 -8.28 16.95 -22.07
CA THR A 72 -8.51 18.00 -21.06
C THR A 72 -7.21 18.48 -20.44
N ALA A 73 -6.30 17.55 -20.09
CA ALA A 73 -5.00 17.90 -19.55
C ALA A 73 -4.16 18.68 -20.57
N MET A 74 -4.18 18.27 -21.84
CA MET A 74 -3.47 18.94 -22.93
C MET A 74 -4.02 20.35 -23.22
N GLY A 75 -5.34 20.51 -23.25
CA GLY A 75 -5.99 21.80 -23.45
C GLY A 75 -5.61 22.81 -22.36
N ARG A 76 -5.68 22.38 -21.10
CA ARG A 76 -5.23 23.21 -19.96
C ARG A 76 -3.75 23.52 -20.00
N TRP A 77 -2.92 22.56 -20.41
CA TRP A 77 -1.49 22.79 -20.58
C TRP A 77 -1.23 23.88 -21.62
N LYS A 78 -1.89 23.84 -22.78
CA LYS A 78 -1.79 24.88 -23.81
C LYS A 78 -2.23 26.25 -23.30
N GLU A 79 -3.35 26.32 -22.59
CA GLU A 79 -3.82 27.57 -21.97
C GLU A 79 -2.81 28.10 -20.94
N HIS A 80 -2.23 27.22 -20.12
CA HIS A 80 -1.22 27.61 -19.15
C HIS A 80 0.06 28.12 -19.83
N LEU A 81 0.52 27.45 -20.89
CA LEU A 81 1.65 27.89 -21.70
C LEU A 81 1.43 29.28 -22.31
N SER A 82 0.21 29.60 -22.77
CA SER A 82 -0.11 30.93 -23.31
C SER A 82 -0.04 32.07 -22.29
N LYS A 83 -0.05 31.75 -20.99
CA LYS A 83 0.03 32.73 -19.89
C LYS A 83 1.45 32.89 -19.32
N LEU A 84 2.43 32.14 -19.84
CA LEU A 84 3.80 32.23 -19.35
C LEU A 84 4.43 33.56 -19.70
N SER A 85 5.18 34.12 -18.76
CA SER A 85 5.92 35.38 -18.93
C SER A 85 7.35 35.23 -18.47
N THR A 86 8.29 35.86 -19.17
CA THR A 86 9.72 35.88 -18.82
C THR A 86 10.01 36.68 -17.56
N MET A 87 9.08 37.54 -17.14
CA MET A 87 9.22 38.37 -15.93
C MET A 87 8.58 37.71 -14.70
N ASP A 88 7.81 36.63 -14.88
CA ASP A 88 7.13 35.94 -13.79
C ASP A 88 7.99 34.78 -13.25
N SER A 89 8.32 34.86 -11.97
CA SER A 89 9.08 33.82 -11.26
C SER A 89 8.37 32.46 -11.24
N ALA A 90 7.03 32.42 -11.26
CA ALA A 90 6.27 31.17 -11.29
C ALA A 90 6.42 30.45 -12.65
N SER A 91 6.41 31.21 -13.74
CA SER A 91 6.72 30.73 -15.09
C SER A 91 8.11 30.09 -15.18
N TRP A 92 9.12 30.71 -14.57
CA TRP A 92 10.48 30.14 -14.50
C TRP A 92 10.57 28.88 -13.62
N ASN A 93 9.85 28.83 -12.50
CA ASN A 93 9.78 27.64 -11.65
C ASN A 93 9.15 26.45 -12.40
N LEU A 94 8.13 26.70 -13.22
CA LEU A 94 7.54 25.68 -14.09
C LEU A 94 8.56 25.17 -15.11
N VAL A 95 9.26 26.07 -15.81
CA VAL A 95 10.29 25.69 -16.79
C VAL A 95 11.38 24.85 -16.13
N LYS A 96 11.91 25.28 -14.98
CA LYS A 96 12.88 24.51 -14.20
C LYS A 96 12.36 23.12 -13.83
N SER A 97 11.08 23.00 -13.46
CA SER A 97 10.42 21.72 -13.18
C SER A 97 10.31 20.79 -14.39
N ILE A 98 10.09 21.34 -15.60
CA ILE A 98 10.04 20.56 -16.84
C ILE A 98 11.42 19.99 -17.18
N TYR A 99 12.46 20.83 -17.07
CA TYR A 99 13.85 20.45 -17.37
C TYR A 99 14.56 19.72 -16.24
N ALA A 100 13.96 19.69 -15.04
CA ALA A 100 14.50 18.92 -13.93
C ALA A 100 14.63 17.44 -14.35
N PRO A 101 15.81 16.81 -14.17
CA PRO A 101 15.97 15.40 -14.43
C PRO A 101 14.93 14.62 -13.62
N ARG A 102 13.96 14.03 -14.31
CA ARG A 102 12.99 13.13 -13.71
C ARG A 102 13.52 11.70 -13.91
N PRO A 103 14.22 11.12 -12.93
CA PRO A 103 14.50 9.69 -13.00
C PRO A 103 13.18 8.96 -13.20
N LEU A 104 13.14 8.02 -14.15
CA LEU A 104 11.94 7.22 -14.43
C LEU A 104 11.39 6.68 -13.11
N THR A 105 10.06 6.81 -12.92
CA THR A 105 9.35 6.37 -11.72
C THR A 105 9.61 4.89 -11.41
N SER A 106 9.94 4.11 -12.44
CA SER A 106 10.50 2.77 -12.32
C SER A 106 11.75 2.69 -13.18
N PRO A 107 12.94 2.45 -12.60
CA PRO A 107 14.15 2.34 -13.39
C PRO A 107 14.12 1.05 -14.22
N VAL A 108 14.47 1.14 -15.50
CA VAL A 108 14.51 -0.02 -16.41
C VAL A 108 15.64 -0.94 -15.97
N LEU A 109 15.29 -2.14 -15.49
CA LEU A 109 16.27 -3.17 -15.18
C LEU A 109 16.74 -3.82 -16.47
N VAL A 110 18.06 -3.95 -16.61
CA VAL A 110 18.70 -4.64 -17.72
C VAL A 110 19.29 -5.94 -17.17
N VAL A 111 18.84 -7.07 -17.71
CA VAL A 111 19.38 -8.39 -17.38
C VAL A 111 19.91 -8.99 -18.68
N ASP A 112 21.18 -9.39 -18.68
CA ASP A 112 21.88 -9.96 -19.84
C ASP A 112 21.80 -9.10 -21.12
N GLY A 113 21.87 -7.77 -20.96
CA GLY A 113 21.81 -6.81 -22.07
C GLY A 113 20.39 -6.46 -22.56
N HIS A 114 19.35 -7.08 -21.99
CA HIS A 114 17.97 -6.83 -22.37
C HIS A 114 17.18 -6.06 -21.29
N SER A 115 16.50 -5.00 -21.71
CA SER A 115 15.55 -4.26 -20.88
C SER A 115 14.33 -5.10 -20.57
N LEU A 116 14.03 -5.31 -19.29
CA LEU A 116 12.88 -6.10 -18.86
C LEU A 116 11.60 -5.27 -18.80
N THR A 117 10.46 -5.88 -19.15
CA THR A 117 9.13 -5.31 -18.87
C THR A 117 8.78 -5.46 -17.38
N LYS A 118 7.78 -4.72 -16.90
CA LYS A 118 7.45 -4.60 -15.46
C LYS A 118 7.29 -5.95 -14.74
N ARG A 119 6.63 -6.94 -15.36
CA ARG A 119 6.37 -8.24 -14.74
C ARG A 119 7.64 -9.14 -14.68
N PRO A 120 8.37 -9.36 -15.78
CA PRO A 120 9.69 -9.99 -15.74
C PRO A 120 10.66 -9.33 -14.76
N GLN A 121 10.67 -7.99 -14.70
CA GLN A 121 11.46 -7.23 -13.74
C GLN A 121 11.15 -7.62 -12.29
N ALA A 122 9.86 -7.66 -11.92
CA ALA A 122 9.42 -8.06 -10.59
C ALA A 122 9.82 -9.52 -10.26
N GLN A 123 9.68 -10.44 -11.22
CA GLN A 123 10.07 -11.85 -11.04
C GLN A 123 11.59 -12.01 -10.85
N ALA A 124 12.40 -11.28 -11.61
CA ALA A 124 13.85 -11.31 -11.50
C ALA A 124 14.32 -10.81 -10.12
N LEU A 125 13.75 -9.70 -9.63
CA LEU A 125 14.02 -9.19 -8.29
C LEU A 125 13.58 -10.18 -7.20
N ALA A 126 12.39 -10.78 -7.33
CA ALA A 126 11.90 -11.78 -6.37
C ALA A 126 12.83 -13.00 -6.28
N LYS A 127 13.30 -13.53 -7.41
CA LYS A 127 14.28 -14.62 -7.45
C LYS A 127 15.59 -14.23 -6.77
N MET A 128 16.12 -13.04 -7.05
CA MET A 128 17.34 -12.54 -6.41
C MET A 128 17.17 -12.42 -4.88
N TYR A 129 16.05 -11.89 -4.41
CA TYR A 129 15.78 -11.76 -2.98
C TYR A 129 15.61 -13.12 -2.31
N MET A 130 14.91 -14.06 -2.95
CA MET A 130 14.76 -15.44 -2.45
C MET A 130 16.11 -16.15 -2.33
N ALA A 131 16.99 -16.02 -3.33
CA ALA A 131 18.32 -16.62 -3.31
C ALA A 131 19.21 -16.04 -2.19
N ARG A 132 19.03 -14.76 -1.84
CA ARG A 132 19.75 -14.10 -0.73
C ARG A 132 19.11 -14.38 0.63
N SER A 133 17.84 -14.75 0.66
CA SER A 133 17.10 -15.12 1.88
C SER A 133 17.54 -16.51 2.32
N THR A 134 18.71 -16.58 2.96
CA THR A 134 19.18 -17.80 3.62
C THR A 134 18.85 -17.71 5.11
N LYS A 135 18.45 -18.83 5.71
CA LYS A 135 18.48 -18.94 7.18
C LYS A 135 19.92 -18.70 7.60
N ALA A 136 20.14 -17.84 8.60
CA ALA A 136 21.47 -17.63 9.15
C ALA A 136 22.06 -19.01 9.51
N PRO A 137 23.17 -19.46 8.86
CA PRO A 137 23.65 -20.85 8.99
C PRO A 137 23.96 -21.25 10.43
N HIS A 138 24.30 -20.26 11.25
CA HIS A 138 24.66 -20.40 12.66
C HIS A 138 23.56 -19.97 13.63
N ALA A 139 22.37 -19.58 13.13
CA ALA A 139 21.28 -19.29 14.04
C ALA A 139 20.82 -20.60 14.71
N PRO A 140 20.74 -20.63 16.05
CA PRO A 140 20.22 -21.80 16.74
C PRO A 140 18.80 -22.08 16.25
N GLU A 141 18.46 -23.36 16.12
CA GLU A 141 17.12 -23.76 15.75
C GLU A 141 16.13 -23.19 16.77
N MET A 142 15.22 -22.33 16.31
CA MET A 142 14.21 -21.72 17.15
C MET A 142 13.23 -22.80 17.61
N ARG A 143 13.45 -23.35 18.81
CA ARG A 143 12.52 -24.27 19.45
C ARG A 143 11.36 -23.47 20.03
N ILE A 144 10.22 -23.54 19.37
CA ILE A 144 8.97 -22.98 19.91
C ILE A 144 8.61 -23.80 21.16
N PRO A 145 8.49 -23.19 22.34
CA PRO A 145 8.08 -23.90 23.55
C PRO A 145 6.75 -24.63 23.33
N SER A 146 6.68 -25.92 23.69
CA SER A 146 5.47 -26.73 23.53
C SER A 146 4.38 -26.42 24.55
N THR A 147 4.60 -25.45 25.44
CA THR A 147 3.68 -25.06 26.50
C THR A 147 2.38 -24.52 25.91
N ARG A 148 1.28 -25.24 26.16
CA ARG A 148 -0.04 -25.03 25.53
C ARG A 148 -0.85 -23.86 26.11
N ARG A 149 -0.32 -23.14 27.09
CA ARG A 149 -0.95 -21.98 27.70
C ARG A 149 0.11 -20.92 27.86
N SER A 150 0.02 -19.87 27.06
CA SER A 150 0.83 -18.70 27.30
C SER A 150 0.37 -18.03 28.59
N THR A 151 1.31 -17.53 29.36
CA THR A 151 1.06 -16.69 30.54
C THR A 151 0.90 -15.22 30.14
N PHE A 152 0.61 -14.95 28.85
CA PHE A 152 0.44 -13.58 28.39
C PHE A 152 -0.76 -12.96 29.09
N ARG A 153 -0.52 -11.80 29.71
CA ARG A 153 -1.59 -10.97 30.22
C ARG A 153 -2.38 -10.42 29.02
N PRO A 154 -3.73 -10.45 29.05
CA PRO A 154 -4.53 -9.83 27.99
C PRO A 154 -4.18 -8.34 27.83
N ILE A 155 -4.20 -7.87 26.60
CA ILE A 155 -3.97 -6.46 26.29
C ILE A 155 -5.18 -5.66 26.77
N THR A 156 -4.94 -4.57 27.49
CA THR A 156 -5.98 -3.68 27.99
C THR A 156 -6.41 -2.66 26.93
N GLU A 157 -7.64 -2.14 27.05
CA GLU A 157 -8.13 -1.07 26.17
C GLU A 157 -7.28 0.20 26.30
N ALA A 158 -6.72 0.47 27.48
CA ALA A 158 -5.82 1.60 27.71
C ALA A 158 -4.48 1.45 26.97
N GLU A 159 -3.88 0.26 26.99
CA GLU A 159 -2.67 -0.04 26.22
C GLU A 159 -2.92 0.09 24.71
N LEU A 160 -4.05 -0.44 24.23
CA LEU A 160 -4.46 -0.26 22.84
C LEU A 160 -4.59 1.22 22.47
N ASP A 161 -5.21 2.02 23.33
CA ASP A 161 -5.43 3.44 23.09
C ASP A 161 -4.12 4.24 23.05
N VAL A 162 -3.16 3.92 23.92
CA VAL A 162 -1.81 4.50 23.86
C VAL A 162 -1.15 4.15 22.54
N ALA A 163 -1.13 2.86 22.19
CA ALA A 163 -0.45 2.39 20.99
C ALA A 163 -1.09 2.97 19.70
N LEU A 164 -2.41 3.10 19.64
CA LEU A 164 -3.11 3.73 18.52
C LEU A 164 -2.73 5.22 18.36
N ARG A 165 -2.51 5.95 19.45
CA ARG A 165 -2.07 7.35 19.41
C ARG A 165 -0.63 7.49 18.91
N GLU A 166 0.24 6.57 19.31
CA GLU A 166 1.66 6.56 18.94
C GLU A 166 1.91 6.07 17.51
N LEU A 167 0.92 5.44 16.88
CA LEU A 167 1.02 4.96 15.50
C LEU A 167 1.37 6.11 14.55
N SER A 168 2.41 5.95 13.73
CA SER A 168 2.79 6.96 12.75
C SER A 168 1.76 7.02 11.60
N SER A 169 1.44 8.23 11.15
CA SER A 169 0.55 8.46 10.00
C SER A 169 1.34 8.55 8.69
N GLY A 170 0.66 8.33 7.56
CA GLY A 170 1.25 8.44 6.23
C GLY A 170 2.11 7.24 5.80
N THR A 171 2.07 6.14 6.54
CA THR A 171 2.71 4.87 6.17
C THR A 171 1.87 4.10 5.14
N ALA A 172 2.55 3.40 4.23
CA ALA A 172 1.89 2.57 3.24
C ALA A 172 1.31 1.30 3.88
N PRO A 173 0.09 0.88 3.51
CA PRO A 173 -0.54 -0.31 4.07
C PRO A 173 0.06 -1.60 3.48
N GLY A 174 -0.18 -2.72 4.15
CA GLY A 174 0.09 -4.04 3.61
C GLY A 174 -0.96 -4.51 2.61
N ASP A 175 -0.97 -5.81 2.29
CA ASP A 175 -1.96 -6.47 1.41
C ASP A 175 -3.40 -6.38 1.92
N ASP A 176 -3.58 -6.11 3.22
CA ASP A 176 -4.90 -5.90 3.82
C ASP A 176 -5.46 -4.49 3.61
N GLU A 177 -4.68 -3.58 3.00
CA GLU A 177 -5.05 -2.20 2.69
C GLU A 177 -5.65 -1.43 3.87
N ILE A 178 -5.25 -1.78 5.11
CA ILE A 178 -5.63 -1.03 6.31
C ILE A 178 -4.58 0.04 6.56
N TYR A 179 -5.01 1.30 6.66
CA TYR A 179 -4.15 2.45 6.92
C TYR A 179 -4.11 2.80 8.42
N CYS A 180 -3.03 3.45 8.86
CA CYS A 180 -2.87 3.90 10.25
C CYS A 180 -3.99 4.84 10.68
N GLU A 181 -4.43 5.72 9.78
CA GLU A 181 -5.50 6.68 10.00
C GLU A 181 -6.83 5.97 10.29
N GLU A 182 -7.10 4.85 9.62
CA GLU A 182 -8.31 4.06 9.85
C GLU A 182 -8.28 3.39 11.23
N LEU A 183 -7.09 2.99 11.69
CA LEU A 183 -6.90 2.42 13.03
C LEU A 183 -7.06 3.47 14.15
N LYS A 184 -6.60 4.70 13.90
CA LYS A 184 -6.77 5.82 14.86
C LYS A 184 -8.23 6.21 15.05
N GLU A 185 -9.04 6.07 14.02
CA GLU A 185 -10.47 6.39 14.03
C GLU A 185 -11.38 5.25 14.53
N LEU A 186 -10.81 4.16 15.05
CA LEU A 186 -11.60 3.04 15.55
C LEU A 186 -12.51 3.46 16.69
N ARG A 187 -13.79 3.09 16.57
CA ARG A 187 -14.77 3.25 17.65
C ARG A 187 -14.69 2.08 18.62
N ARG A 188 -15.27 2.25 19.81
CA ARG A 188 -15.22 1.31 20.93
C ARG A 188 -15.48 -0.16 20.56
N VAL A 189 -16.49 -0.43 19.72
CA VAL A 189 -16.81 -1.80 19.28
C VAL A 189 -15.68 -2.39 18.44
N ALA A 190 -15.13 -1.62 17.49
CA ALA A 190 -14.04 -2.08 16.64
C ALA A 190 -12.74 -2.29 17.44
N LYS A 191 -12.43 -1.39 18.39
CA LYS A 191 -11.31 -1.55 19.34
C LYS A 191 -11.40 -2.87 20.11
N LYS A 192 -12.58 -3.22 20.64
CA LYS A 192 -12.83 -4.51 21.30
C LYS A 192 -12.60 -5.70 20.38
N CYS A 193 -12.97 -5.60 19.10
CA CYS A 193 -12.73 -6.68 18.13
C CYS A 193 -11.23 -6.85 17.82
N VAL A 194 -10.48 -5.75 17.70
CA VAL A 194 -9.01 -5.77 17.53
C VAL A 194 -8.33 -6.38 18.78
N LEU A 195 -8.70 -5.94 19.99
CA LEU A 195 -8.21 -6.54 21.24
C LEU A 195 -8.45 -8.05 21.27
N ARG A 196 -9.68 -8.49 20.95
CA ARG A 196 -10.00 -9.92 20.94
C ARG A 196 -9.15 -10.70 19.93
N LEU A 197 -8.85 -10.09 18.77
CA LEU A 197 -7.97 -10.69 17.77
C LEU A 197 -6.54 -10.84 18.30
N PHE A 198 -6.04 -9.82 19.01
CA PHE A 198 -4.71 -9.80 19.61
C PHE A 198 -4.58 -10.82 20.73
N ASP A 199 -5.52 -10.82 21.68
CA ASP A 199 -5.55 -11.77 22.78
C ASP A 199 -5.68 -13.21 22.27
N CYS A 200 -6.51 -13.45 21.24
CA CYS A 200 -6.59 -14.77 20.62
C CYS A 200 -5.25 -15.19 20.00
N SER A 201 -4.56 -14.27 19.33
CA SER A 201 -3.27 -14.53 18.68
C SER A 201 -2.18 -14.83 19.72
N LEU A 202 -2.09 -14.04 20.78
CA LEU A 202 -1.16 -14.24 21.90
C LEU A 202 -1.45 -15.52 22.71
N PHE A 203 -2.73 -15.83 22.93
CA PHE A 203 -3.13 -17.03 23.67
C PHE A 203 -2.87 -18.31 22.87
N THR A 204 -3.11 -18.28 21.56
CA THR A 204 -2.96 -19.46 20.69
C THR A 204 -1.56 -19.61 20.10
N GLY A 205 -0.76 -18.54 20.10
CA GLY A 205 0.50 -18.46 19.35
C GLY A 205 0.32 -18.50 17.84
N LEU A 206 -0.91 -18.26 17.34
CA LEU A 206 -1.23 -18.32 15.92
C LEU A 206 -1.60 -16.93 15.41
N LEU A 207 -0.77 -16.39 14.53
CA LEU A 207 -1.07 -15.17 13.80
C LEU A 207 -1.96 -15.46 12.58
N PRO A 208 -2.90 -14.55 12.24
CA PRO A 208 -3.61 -14.58 10.97
C PRO A 208 -2.67 -14.77 9.78
N SER A 209 -3.08 -15.57 8.82
CA SER A 209 -2.35 -15.88 7.60
C SER A 209 -1.99 -14.61 6.82
N ARG A 210 -2.89 -13.64 6.75
CA ARG A 210 -2.66 -12.34 6.09
C ARG A 210 -1.57 -11.49 6.73
N TRP A 211 -1.35 -11.61 8.05
CA TRP A 211 -0.30 -10.86 8.73
C TRP A 211 1.10 -11.36 8.39
N LYS A 212 1.21 -12.63 7.99
CA LYS A 212 2.46 -13.25 7.53
C LYS A 212 2.75 -12.96 6.05
N LEU A 213 1.83 -12.30 5.35
CA LEU A 213 2.02 -11.85 3.97
C LEU A 213 2.60 -10.44 3.97
N GLY A 214 3.46 -10.17 3.00
CA GLY A 214 4.03 -8.85 2.80
C GLY A 214 4.24 -8.53 1.33
N ILE A 215 4.03 -7.27 0.96
CA ILE A 215 4.30 -6.74 -0.37
C ILE A 215 5.75 -6.26 -0.40
N ILE A 216 6.57 -6.84 -1.27
CA ILE A 216 7.96 -6.40 -1.45
C ILE A 216 7.98 -5.23 -2.43
N VAL A 217 8.42 -4.07 -1.95
CA VAL A 217 8.66 -2.87 -2.73
C VAL A 217 10.16 -2.68 -2.91
N PRO A 218 10.71 -2.90 -4.12
CA PRO A 218 12.12 -2.67 -4.41
C PRO A 218 12.41 -1.17 -4.50
N LEU A 219 13.27 -0.65 -3.63
CA LEU A 219 13.70 0.74 -3.66
C LEU A 219 15.13 0.86 -4.19
N LEU A 220 15.33 1.75 -5.17
CA LEU A 220 16.66 2.06 -5.69
C LEU A 220 17.49 2.73 -4.59
N LYS A 221 18.69 2.21 -4.34
CA LYS A 221 19.65 2.82 -3.42
C LYS A 221 20.10 4.18 -3.96
N PRO A 222 20.31 5.20 -3.09
CA PRO A 222 20.87 6.47 -3.51
C PRO A 222 22.19 6.27 -4.28
N ASN A 223 22.37 7.02 -5.37
CA ASN A 223 23.61 7.04 -6.16
C ASN A 223 24.02 5.68 -6.76
N LYS A 224 23.09 4.73 -6.93
CA LYS A 224 23.37 3.44 -7.58
C LYS A 224 22.68 3.34 -8.95
N PRO A 225 23.28 2.62 -9.91
CA PRO A 225 22.74 2.54 -11.26
C PRO A 225 21.42 1.77 -11.28
N ALA A 226 20.42 2.38 -11.89
CA ALA A 226 19.08 1.85 -12.16
C ALA A 226 19.06 0.50 -12.88
N GLY A 227 20.04 0.26 -13.77
CA GLY A 227 20.08 -0.93 -14.62
C GLY A 227 20.45 -2.21 -13.88
N SER A 228 20.99 -2.13 -12.65
CA SER A 228 21.44 -3.30 -11.90
C SER A 228 20.45 -3.71 -10.80
N MET A 229 20.08 -4.99 -10.75
CA MET A 229 19.22 -5.53 -9.69
C MET A 229 19.82 -5.38 -8.28
N ALA A 230 21.15 -5.41 -8.16
CA ALA A 230 21.84 -5.25 -6.87
C ALA A 230 21.71 -3.84 -6.27
N SER A 231 21.36 -2.86 -7.10
CA SER A 231 21.08 -1.48 -6.70
C SER A 231 19.77 -1.33 -5.93
N PHE A 232 18.89 -2.34 -5.94
CA PHE A 232 17.60 -2.27 -5.25
C PHE A 232 17.63 -2.97 -3.90
N ARG A 233 17.16 -2.30 -2.85
CA ARG A 233 16.90 -2.89 -1.54
C ARG A 233 15.41 -3.26 -1.41
N PRO A 234 15.07 -4.44 -0.88
CA PRO A 234 13.69 -4.78 -0.62
C PRO A 234 13.20 -4.04 0.64
N ILE A 235 12.02 -3.45 0.58
CA ILE A 235 11.22 -3.10 1.76
C ILE A 235 9.96 -3.94 1.71
N THR A 236 9.59 -4.56 2.83
CA THR A 236 8.39 -5.38 2.93
C THR A 236 7.30 -4.61 3.65
N LEU A 237 6.17 -4.37 2.99
CA LEU A 237 4.96 -3.81 3.58
C LEU A 237 4.09 -4.94 4.11
N THR A 238 3.99 -5.05 5.43
CA THR A 238 3.14 -6.03 6.12
C THR A 238 1.87 -5.37 6.64
N SER A 239 0.89 -6.18 7.07
CA SER A 239 -0.30 -5.67 7.77
C SER A 239 0.10 -4.77 8.93
N ILE A 240 -0.52 -3.59 9.04
CA ILE A 240 -0.27 -2.65 10.13
C ILE A 240 -0.67 -3.28 11.47
N LEU A 241 -1.72 -4.11 11.48
CA LEU A 241 -2.12 -4.87 12.66
C LEU A 241 -1.03 -5.85 13.13
N CYS A 242 -0.21 -6.36 12.21
CA CYS A 242 0.92 -7.24 12.56
C CYS A 242 2.11 -6.46 13.14
N THR A 243 2.39 -5.26 12.62
CA THR A 243 3.46 -4.40 13.17
C THR A 243 3.06 -3.77 14.50
N PHE A 244 1.76 -3.71 14.75
CA PHE A 244 1.13 -3.08 15.90
C PHE A 244 0.95 -4.04 17.09
N LEU A 245 0.88 -5.36 16.85
CA LEU A 245 0.86 -6.41 17.87
C LEU A 245 2.27 -6.66 18.42
#